data_AF-A0A858RL98-F1
#
_entry.id   AF-A0A858RL98-F1
#
_cell.length_a   1.000
_cell.length_b   1.000
_cell.length_c   1.000
_cell.angle_alpha   90.00
_cell.angle_beta   90.00
_cell.angle_gamma   90.00
#
_symmetry.space_group_name_H-M   'P 1'
#
loop_
_entity.id
_entity.type
_entity.pdbx_description
1 polymer ?
#
loop_
_entity_poly.entity_id
_entity_poly.type
_entity_poly.pdbx_seq_one_letter_code
_entity_poly.pdbx_strand_id
1 'polypeptide(L)'
;MKTLAALTAALLALPSFAADEDDKKDKKELVSLDEVVFDEGLWAKPLQDIKGPEEELSETDKQRVEKAKEKGVTIRFREEGFSWLSGAKDGLRARPGEFKLLDETVGEVVMRGTADGTPVDATISVYNRGDDGEISSSEFDKRMTMWKGKLDKKLEVRATPRAQEGAVAMSGWVWKKGDTAVALEGSINKKEKRVEFIRLRMASLSKAKNEQKGVGRRGSFAANVKKDSDGFTWIDGVPMVDQGEKGYCVVASIERVTRYFGADMDQHEMAQLANTSDRGTSGDAMEKAFQKVTGKVHLRTLKHIEFDMKQMEKDIRGYNRIAKQKNVKTFDMDPDEYMIDPRYFWQSVNKDAFREMKRSQPTYDHFKRKIKEYVDQGIPLCWTLYLGMFKEKDIPQVGGGHMRLIIGYNFDSPNEEEHKIYYTDSWGEGHEKKTMRTDEAFCMTMAMYSMVPNK
;
A
#
# COMPACT_ATOMS: atom_id res chain seq x y z
N MET A 1 14.24 23.89 -69.49
CA MET A 1 14.22 22.43 -69.71
C MET A 1 14.41 21.76 -68.36
N LYS A 2 13.46 20.89 -67.95
CA LYS A 2 13.59 19.63 -67.16
C LYS A 2 14.46 19.71 -65.87
N THR A 3 14.05 19.37 -64.64
CA THR A 3 13.09 18.39 -64.06
C THR A 3 13.18 18.59 -62.53
N LEU A 4 12.11 18.82 -61.77
CA LEU A 4 11.27 17.85 -61.01
C LEU A 4 12.02 16.91 -60.04
N ALA A 5 11.78 17.06 -58.71
CA ALA A 5 11.63 16.01 -57.68
C ALA A 5 11.51 16.69 -56.28
N ALA A 6 10.30 16.98 -55.79
CA ALA A 6 9.52 16.13 -54.88
C ALA A 6 10.13 16.00 -53.47
N LEU A 7 9.82 16.96 -52.60
CA LEU A 7 9.93 16.82 -51.15
C LEU A 7 8.97 15.72 -50.69
N THR A 8 9.49 14.55 -50.34
CA THR A 8 8.72 13.50 -49.65
C THR A 8 9.00 13.65 -48.16
N ALA A 9 8.04 14.18 -47.42
CA ALA A 9 8.04 14.13 -45.97
C ALA A 9 7.77 12.68 -45.54
N ALA A 10 8.80 11.97 -45.10
CA ALA A 10 8.64 10.73 -44.38
C ALA A 10 8.11 11.05 -42.97
N LEU A 11 6.78 11.01 -42.80
CA LEU A 11 6.17 10.83 -41.49
C LEU A 11 6.69 9.51 -40.91
N LEU A 12 7.52 9.59 -39.88
CA LEU A 12 7.74 8.46 -38.98
C LEU A 12 6.42 8.20 -38.25
N ALA A 13 5.73 7.15 -38.68
CA ALA A 13 4.62 6.56 -37.96
C ALA A 13 5.12 6.12 -36.57
N LEU A 14 4.84 6.92 -35.56
CA LEU A 14 4.75 6.43 -34.19
C LEU A 14 3.60 5.42 -34.16
N PRO A 15 3.74 4.25 -33.51
CA PRO A 15 2.59 3.41 -33.26
C PRO A 15 1.63 4.21 -32.37
N SER A 16 0.62 4.79 -33.01
CA SER A 16 -0.62 5.15 -32.34
C SER A 16 -1.08 3.85 -31.69
N PHE A 17 -1.04 3.77 -30.37
CA PHE A 17 -1.87 2.82 -29.67
C PHE A 17 -3.28 3.11 -30.15
N ALA A 18 -3.77 2.23 -31.03
CA ALA A 18 -5.17 2.20 -31.39
C ALA A 18 -5.92 2.16 -30.06
N ALA A 19 -6.72 3.19 -29.80
CA ALA A 19 -7.83 3.02 -28.90
C ALA A 19 -8.63 1.86 -29.51
N ASP A 20 -8.66 0.72 -28.82
CA ASP A 20 -9.54 -0.37 -29.18
C ASP A 20 -10.97 0.18 -29.18
N GLU A 21 -11.45 0.50 -30.38
CA GLU A 21 -12.88 0.57 -30.68
C GLU A 21 -13.39 -0.87 -30.69
N ASP A 22 -13.72 -1.39 -29.51
CA ASP A 22 -14.77 -2.40 -29.31
C ASP A 22 -14.88 -2.73 -27.82
N ASP A 23 -15.81 -2.07 -27.14
CA ASP A 23 -16.70 -2.75 -26.19
C ASP A 23 -17.84 -1.81 -25.82
N LYS A 24 -18.96 -1.92 -26.54
CA LYS A 24 -20.27 -1.65 -25.94
C LYS A 24 -20.52 -2.74 -24.90
N LYS A 25 -19.82 -2.68 -23.76
CA LYS A 25 -20.26 -3.39 -22.57
C LYS A 25 -21.57 -2.75 -22.16
N ASP A 26 -22.64 -3.55 -22.11
CA ASP A 26 -23.84 -3.22 -21.36
C ASP A 26 -23.39 -2.60 -20.04
N LYS A 27 -23.79 -1.36 -19.75
CA LYS A 27 -23.46 -0.71 -18.48
C LYS A 27 -24.08 -1.55 -17.37
N LYS A 28 -23.30 -2.46 -16.80
CA LYS A 28 -23.68 -3.29 -15.66
C LYS A 28 -24.28 -2.37 -14.60
N GLU A 29 -25.52 -2.65 -14.20
CA GLU A 29 -26.16 -1.87 -13.16
C GLU A 29 -25.41 -2.11 -11.84
N LEU A 30 -24.90 -1.03 -11.26
CA LEU A 30 -24.14 -1.11 -10.01
C LEU A 30 -25.05 -1.54 -8.87
N VAL A 31 -24.55 -2.46 -8.05
CA VAL A 31 -25.26 -2.99 -6.89
C VAL A 31 -25.37 -1.91 -5.82
N SER A 32 -26.53 -1.81 -5.17
CA SER A 32 -26.74 -0.88 -4.04
C SER A 32 -26.18 -1.45 -2.74
N LEU A 33 -25.40 -0.66 -2.01
CA LEU A 33 -24.91 -0.98 -0.67
C LEU A 33 -25.91 -0.64 0.44
N ASP A 34 -27.03 0.00 0.12
CA ASP A 34 -27.98 0.49 1.12
C ASP A 34 -28.47 -0.60 2.07
N GLU A 35 -28.78 -1.78 1.54
CA GLU A 35 -29.27 -2.92 2.31
C GLU A 35 -28.18 -3.59 3.16
N VAL A 36 -26.90 -3.35 2.82
CA VAL A 36 -25.78 -3.87 3.59
C VAL A 36 -25.45 -2.90 4.72
N VAL A 37 -25.15 -1.65 4.40
CA VAL A 37 -24.54 -0.73 5.37
C VAL A 37 -25.55 -0.13 6.33
N PHE A 38 -26.83 -0.05 5.94
CA PHE A 38 -27.91 0.43 6.82
C PHE A 38 -28.71 -0.69 7.49
N ASP A 39 -28.26 -1.94 7.40
CA ASP A 39 -28.84 -3.05 8.16
C ASP A 39 -28.55 -2.88 9.66
N GLU A 40 -29.59 -2.96 10.50
CA GLU A 40 -29.44 -2.86 11.97
C GLU A 40 -28.63 -4.02 12.57
N GLY A 41 -28.59 -5.16 11.88
CA GLY A 41 -27.82 -6.36 12.22
C GLY A 41 -26.44 -6.43 11.56
N LEU A 42 -26.00 -5.41 10.82
CA LEU A 42 -24.70 -5.39 10.13
C LEU A 42 -23.55 -5.90 11.00
N TRP A 43 -23.44 -5.41 12.23
CA TRP A 43 -22.33 -5.71 13.14
C TRP A 43 -22.35 -7.11 13.75
N ALA A 44 -23.42 -7.87 13.54
CA ALA A 44 -23.56 -9.27 13.95
C ALA A 44 -23.42 -10.24 12.77
N LYS A 45 -23.46 -9.75 11.53
CA LYS A 45 -23.31 -10.59 10.33
C LYS A 45 -21.83 -10.90 10.08
N PRO A 46 -21.44 -12.17 9.90
CA PRO A 46 -20.10 -12.53 9.45
C PRO A 46 -19.74 -11.81 8.13
N LEU A 47 -18.49 -11.39 7.99
CA LEU A 47 -17.97 -10.80 6.74
C LEU A 47 -18.15 -11.74 5.55
N GLN A 48 -18.09 -13.06 5.75
CA GLN A 48 -18.35 -14.04 4.69
C GLN A 48 -19.75 -13.91 4.09
N ASP A 49 -20.76 -13.60 4.92
CA ASP A 49 -22.13 -13.43 4.47
C ASP A 49 -22.31 -12.11 3.71
N ILE A 50 -21.55 -11.07 4.10
CA ILE A 50 -21.53 -9.77 3.42
C ILE A 50 -20.81 -9.86 2.08
N LYS A 51 -19.69 -10.59 1.99
CA LYS A 51 -18.96 -10.80 0.73
C LYS A 51 -19.83 -11.53 -0.29
N GLY A 52 -20.65 -12.46 0.18
CA GLY A 52 -21.39 -13.38 -0.66
C GLY A 52 -20.55 -14.60 -1.06
N PRO A 53 -21.08 -15.45 -1.96
CA PRO A 53 -20.39 -16.66 -2.41
C PRO A 53 -19.10 -16.32 -3.17
N GLU A 54 -18.16 -17.25 -3.14
CA GLU A 54 -16.93 -17.14 -3.94
C GLU A 54 -17.30 -17.31 -5.42
N GLU A 55 -16.91 -16.35 -6.25
CA GLU A 55 -17.27 -16.38 -7.67
C GLU A 55 -16.43 -17.44 -8.37
N GLU A 56 -17.07 -18.53 -8.84
CA GLU A 56 -16.35 -19.56 -9.59
C GLU A 56 -15.90 -19.00 -10.94
N LEU A 57 -14.60 -19.11 -11.22
CA LEU A 57 -14.07 -18.79 -12.54
C LEU A 57 -14.80 -19.61 -13.60
N SER A 58 -15.12 -18.96 -14.72
CA SER A 58 -15.63 -19.68 -15.89
C SER A 58 -14.63 -20.75 -16.34
N GLU A 59 -15.09 -21.85 -16.94
CA GLU A 59 -14.18 -22.89 -17.49
C GLU A 59 -13.16 -22.31 -18.48
N THR A 60 -13.56 -21.30 -19.25
CA THR A 60 -12.67 -20.53 -20.12
C THR A 60 -11.58 -19.77 -19.37
N ASP A 61 -11.91 -19.19 -18.22
CA ASP A 61 -10.96 -18.45 -17.38
C ASP A 61 -10.04 -19.39 -16.61
N LYS A 62 -10.54 -20.54 -16.17
CA LYS A 62 -9.73 -21.64 -15.60
C LYS A 62 -8.68 -22.10 -16.62
N GLN A 63 -9.08 -22.35 -17.87
CA GLN A 63 -8.16 -22.73 -18.95
C GLN A 63 -7.12 -21.64 -19.26
N ARG A 64 -7.52 -20.36 -19.23
CA ARG A 64 -6.59 -19.22 -19.40
C ARG A 64 -5.55 -19.17 -18.28
N VAL A 65 -5.96 -19.39 -17.03
CA VAL A 65 -5.04 -19.46 -15.88
C VAL A 65 -4.07 -20.62 -16.02
N GLU A 66 -4.53 -21.81 -16.39
CA GLU A 66 -3.64 -22.96 -16.61
C GLU A 66 -2.60 -22.69 -17.69
N LYS A 67 -3.05 -22.17 -18.85
CA LYS A 67 -2.15 -21.86 -19.97
C LYS A 67 -1.16 -20.74 -19.66
N ALA A 68 -1.52 -19.80 -18.79
CA ALA A 68 -0.61 -18.77 -18.31
C ALA A 68 0.40 -19.33 -17.30
N LYS A 69 -0.04 -20.23 -16.40
CA LYS A 69 0.84 -20.93 -15.46
C LYS A 69 1.93 -21.72 -16.18
N GLU A 70 1.61 -22.39 -17.29
CA GLU A 70 2.59 -23.08 -18.15
C GLU A 70 3.69 -22.14 -18.67
N LYS A 71 3.36 -20.87 -18.90
CA LYS A 71 4.30 -19.82 -19.34
C LYS A 71 4.98 -19.10 -18.17
N GLY A 72 4.77 -19.55 -16.94
CA GLY A 72 5.27 -18.91 -15.73
C GLY A 72 4.63 -17.55 -15.44
N VAL A 73 3.42 -17.31 -15.95
CA VAL A 73 2.63 -16.09 -15.75
C VAL A 73 1.45 -16.39 -14.83
N THR A 74 1.33 -15.64 -13.73
CA THR A 74 0.15 -15.70 -12.86
C THR A 74 -0.89 -14.71 -13.37
N ILE A 75 -2.07 -15.20 -13.75
CA ILE A 75 -3.24 -14.34 -14.02
C ILE A 75 -4.06 -14.28 -12.72
N ARG A 76 -4.26 -13.07 -12.20
CA ARG A 76 -5.29 -12.81 -11.18
C ARG A 76 -6.48 -12.16 -11.87
N PHE A 77 -7.64 -12.78 -11.73
CA PHE A 77 -8.88 -12.20 -12.22
C PHE A 77 -9.36 -11.08 -11.29
N ARG A 78 -10.07 -10.14 -11.90
CA ARG A 78 -10.65 -9.01 -11.20
C ARG A 78 -11.97 -9.48 -10.57
N GLU A 79 -11.96 -9.82 -9.29
CA GLU A 79 -13.21 -10.04 -8.53
C GLU A 79 -14.08 -8.78 -8.60
N GLU A 80 -15.35 -8.96 -8.95
CA GLU A 80 -16.40 -7.95 -8.90
C GLU A 80 -17.02 -7.91 -7.49
N GLY A 81 -17.44 -6.73 -7.04
CA GLY A 81 -17.98 -6.56 -5.68
C GLY A 81 -16.92 -6.62 -4.58
N PHE A 82 -17.19 -7.37 -3.51
CA PHE A 82 -16.29 -7.47 -2.35
C PHE A 82 -15.26 -8.60 -2.53
N SER A 83 -13.98 -8.25 -2.34
CA SER A 83 -12.87 -9.20 -2.18
C SER A 83 -12.36 -9.19 -0.74
N TRP A 84 -11.65 -10.25 -0.34
CA TRP A 84 -10.98 -10.27 0.96
C TRP A 84 -9.87 -9.22 1.01
N LEU A 85 -9.76 -8.52 2.15
CA LEU A 85 -8.66 -7.59 2.40
C LEU A 85 -7.37 -8.36 2.73
N SER A 86 -7.49 -9.52 3.38
CA SER A 86 -6.40 -10.39 3.79
C SER A 86 -6.84 -11.85 3.80
N GLY A 87 -5.88 -12.78 3.74
CA GLY A 87 -6.10 -14.21 3.88
C GLY A 87 -6.58 -14.63 5.27
N ALA A 88 -6.51 -13.74 6.27
CA ALA A 88 -7.12 -13.96 7.59
C ALA A 88 -8.64 -13.74 7.58
N LYS A 89 -9.20 -13.23 6.47
CA LYS A 89 -10.64 -12.94 6.30
C LYS A 89 -11.20 -11.98 7.35
N ASP A 90 -10.35 -11.06 7.82
CA ASP A 90 -10.63 -10.05 8.83
C ASP A 90 -11.10 -8.70 8.23
N GLY A 91 -11.33 -8.65 6.93
CA GLY A 91 -11.84 -7.46 6.26
C GLY A 91 -12.23 -7.71 4.81
N LEU A 92 -13.07 -6.83 4.29
CA LEU A 92 -13.50 -6.80 2.89
C LEU A 92 -13.11 -5.48 2.25
N ARG A 93 -12.89 -5.55 0.94
CA ARG A 93 -12.62 -4.38 0.10
C ARG A 93 -13.44 -4.45 -1.18
N ALA A 94 -13.92 -3.30 -1.62
CA ALA A 94 -14.46 -3.10 -2.96
C ALA A 94 -13.75 -1.95 -3.64
N ARG A 95 -13.52 -2.09 -4.94
CA ARG A 95 -12.85 -1.09 -5.76
C ARG A 95 -13.78 0.09 -6.08
N PRO A 96 -13.23 1.24 -6.49
CA PRO A 96 -14.04 2.35 -6.97
C PRO A 96 -14.99 1.92 -8.09
N GLY A 97 -16.25 2.34 -8.00
CA GLY A 97 -17.26 2.09 -9.03
C GLY A 97 -17.90 0.70 -9.00
N GLU A 98 -17.61 -0.16 -8.02
CA GLU A 98 -18.30 -1.46 -7.86
C GLU A 98 -19.74 -1.30 -7.31
N PHE A 99 -19.97 -0.23 -6.54
CA PHE A 99 -21.19 -0.04 -5.77
C PHE A 99 -21.81 1.35 -5.92
N LYS A 100 -23.11 1.42 -5.66
CA LYS A 100 -23.84 2.65 -5.35
C LYS A 100 -24.22 2.70 -3.88
N LEU A 101 -24.36 3.90 -3.34
CA LEU A 101 -24.92 4.16 -2.03
C LEU A 101 -25.84 5.38 -2.12
N LEU A 102 -27.09 5.24 -1.67
CA LEU A 102 -28.12 6.28 -1.77
C LEU A 102 -28.21 6.84 -3.19
N ASP A 103 -28.24 5.95 -4.19
CA ASP A 103 -28.28 6.20 -5.63
C ASP A 103 -27.03 6.87 -6.25
N GLU A 104 -25.98 7.14 -5.48
CA GLU A 104 -24.73 7.72 -5.97
C GLU A 104 -23.66 6.64 -6.14
N THR A 105 -22.89 6.68 -7.23
CA THR A 105 -21.68 5.85 -7.36
C THR A 105 -20.67 6.27 -6.29
N VAL A 106 -20.10 5.30 -5.59
CA VAL A 106 -19.06 5.54 -4.58
C VAL A 106 -17.70 5.02 -5.04
N GLY A 107 -16.65 5.55 -4.41
CA GLY A 107 -15.28 5.09 -4.57
C GLY A 107 -15.05 3.78 -3.81
N GLU A 108 -13.82 3.61 -3.33
CA GLU A 108 -13.44 2.45 -2.53
C GLU A 108 -14.34 2.24 -1.31
N VAL A 109 -14.67 0.98 -1.02
CA VAL A 109 -15.30 0.56 0.23
C VAL A 109 -14.39 -0.40 0.96
N VAL A 110 -14.14 -0.14 2.24
CA VAL A 110 -13.36 -1.04 3.10
C VAL A 110 -14.16 -1.34 4.36
N MET A 111 -14.44 -2.61 4.62
CA MET A 111 -14.99 -3.08 5.88
C MET A 111 -13.91 -3.83 6.64
N ARG A 112 -13.76 -3.54 7.92
CA ARG A 112 -12.82 -4.25 8.80
C ARG A 112 -13.58 -4.96 9.88
N GLY A 113 -13.05 -6.09 10.29
CA GLY A 113 -13.61 -6.93 11.33
C GLY A 113 -12.58 -7.37 12.35
N THR A 114 -13.08 -8.11 13.34
CA THR A 114 -12.28 -8.86 14.29
C THR A 114 -11.74 -10.14 13.67
N ALA A 115 -10.80 -10.80 14.35
CA ALA A 115 -10.22 -12.06 13.90
C ALA A 115 -11.23 -13.21 13.76
N ASP A 116 -12.42 -13.08 14.36
CA ASP A 116 -13.54 -14.02 14.17
C ASP A 116 -14.38 -13.73 12.91
N GLY A 117 -13.99 -12.75 12.11
CA GLY A 117 -14.66 -12.38 10.87
C GLY A 117 -15.90 -11.50 11.06
N THR A 118 -16.09 -10.86 12.22
CA THR A 118 -17.24 -9.98 12.45
C THR A 118 -16.89 -8.50 12.22
N PRO A 119 -17.64 -7.72 11.41
CA PRO A 119 -17.31 -6.33 11.11
C PRO A 119 -17.37 -5.42 12.34
N VAL A 120 -16.48 -4.43 12.38
CA VAL A 120 -16.36 -3.41 13.44
C VAL A 120 -16.48 -1.99 12.89
N ASP A 121 -15.95 -1.76 11.68
CA ASP A 121 -16.01 -0.50 10.97
C ASP A 121 -16.15 -0.69 9.46
N ALA A 122 -16.65 0.35 8.81
CA ALA A 122 -16.67 0.49 7.36
C ALA A 122 -16.32 1.92 6.95
N THR A 123 -15.49 2.06 5.92
CA THR A 123 -15.17 3.34 5.28
C THR A 123 -15.60 3.29 3.83
N ILE A 124 -16.28 4.34 3.37
CA ILE A 124 -16.75 4.50 1.99
C ILE A 124 -16.21 5.83 1.47
N SER A 125 -15.42 5.77 0.40
CA SER A 125 -14.91 6.96 -0.26
C SER A 125 -16.01 7.60 -1.10
N VAL A 126 -16.31 8.86 -0.85
CA VAL A 126 -17.27 9.66 -1.65
C VAL A 126 -16.54 10.51 -2.68
N TYR A 127 -15.38 11.03 -2.29
CA TYR A 127 -14.45 11.73 -3.14
C TYR A 127 -13.07 11.64 -2.51
N ASN A 128 -12.05 11.40 -3.30
CA ASN A 128 -10.68 11.62 -2.89
C ASN A 128 -9.83 12.12 -4.07
N ARG A 129 -8.96 13.09 -3.80
CA ARG A 129 -8.22 13.80 -4.84
C ARG A 129 -7.32 12.89 -5.70
N GLY A 130 -6.76 11.83 -5.12
CA GLY A 130 -5.89 10.92 -5.86
C GLY A 130 -6.66 10.09 -6.89
N ASP A 131 -7.83 9.58 -6.52
CA ASP A 131 -8.57 8.73 -7.46
C ASP A 131 -9.51 9.54 -8.38
N ASP A 132 -10.06 10.65 -7.89
CA ASP A 132 -11.10 11.42 -8.58
C ASP A 132 -10.60 12.73 -9.23
N GLY A 133 -9.34 13.09 -9.02
CA GLY A 133 -8.76 14.36 -9.46
C GLY A 133 -9.20 15.55 -8.61
N GLU A 134 -8.90 16.77 -9.07
CA GLU A 134 -9.18 18.00 -8.30
C GLU A 134 -10.62 18.51 -8.48
N ILE A 135 -11.25 18.93 -7.38
CA ILE A 135 -12.54 19.65 -7.39
C ILE A 135 -12.45 21.01 -6.73
N SER A 136 -13.35 21.91 -7.14
CA SER A 136 -13.49 23.23 -6.51
C SER A 136 -14.11 23.15 -5.11
N SER A 137 -13.88 24.17 -4.26
CA SER A 137 -14.53 24.26 -2.96
C SER A 137 -16.06 24.33 -3.05
N SER A 138 -16.60 24.96 -4.11
CA SER A 138 -18.05 25.01 -4.32
C SER A 138 -18.62 23.61 -4.62
N GLU A 139 -17.89 22.80 -5.38
CA GLU A 139 -18.28 21.41 -5.64
C GLU A 139 -18.21 20.56 -4.37
N PHE A 140 -17.19 20.76 -3.54
CA PHE A 140 -17.11 20.14 -2.22
C PHE A 140 -18.33 20.47 -1.34
N ASP A 141 -18.70 21.75 -1.23
CA ASP A 141 -19.82 22.18 -0.39
C ASP A 141 -21.16 21.60 -0.90
N LYS A 142 -21.33 21.54 -2.23
CA LYS A 142 -22.49 20.90 -2.86
C LYS A 142 -22.56 19.42 -2.51
N ARG A 143 -21.45 18.68 -2.64
CA ARG A 143 -21.39 17.25 -2.30
C ARG A 143 -21.66 17.01 -0.82
N MET A 144 -21.03 17.77 0.07
CA MET A 144 -21.27 17.69 1.52
C MET A 144 -22.74 17.93 1.88
N THR A 145 -23.37 18.93 1.28
CA THR A 145 -24.79 19.25 1.52
C THR A 145 -25.71 18.15 0.97
N MET A 146 -25.43 17.67 -0.25
CA MET A 146 -26.20 16.61 -0.90
C MET A 146 -26.15 15.31 -0.09
N TRP A 147 -24.96 14.85 0.29
CA TRP A 147 -24.79 13.65 1.11
C TRP A 147 -25.43 13.78 2.49
N LYS A 148 -25.29 14.95 3.14
CA LYS A 148 -25.97 15.20 4.40
C LYS A 148 -27.49 15.07 4.25
N GLY A 149 -28.08 15.64 3.20
CA GLY A 149 -29.52 15.56 2.95
C GLY A 149 -30.00 14.12 2.70
N LYS A 150 -29.24 13.34 1.93
CA LYS A 150 -29.54 11.91 1.71
C LYS A 150 -29.46 11.11 3.02
N LEU A 151 -28.44 11.34 3.84
CA LEU A 151 -28.27 10.68 5.14
C LEU A 151 -29.34 11.08 6.17
N ASP A 152 -29.71 12.37 6.24
CA ASP A 152 -30.81 12.83 7.10
C ASP A 152 -32.11 12.08 6.75
N LYS A 153 -32.41 11.95 5.46
CA LYS A 153 -33.60 11.22 4.98
C LYS A 153 -33.51 9.72 5.26
N LYS A 154 -32.35 9.09 5.04
CA LYS A 154 -32.19 7.63 5.23
C LYS A 154 -32.20 7.24 6.70
N LEU A 155 -31.52 8.00 7.55
CA LEU A 155 -31.31 7.63 8.94
C LEU A 155 -32.46 8.09 9.85
N GLU A 156 -33.16 9.16 9.48
CA GLU A 156 -34.31 9.71 10.24
C GLU A 156 -33.96 10.06 11.71
N VAL A 157 -32.69 10.37 11.95
CA VAL A 157 -32.18 10.84 13.25
C VAL A 157 -31.45 12.15 13.07
N ARG A 158 -31.43 12.99 14.11
CA ARG A 158 -30.79 14.30 14.05
C ARG A 158 -29.28 14.17 13.95
N ALA A 159 -28.70 14.77 12.91
CA ALA A 159 -27.26 14.94 12.77
C ALA A 159 -26.68 15.89 13.84
N THR A 160 -25.50 15.57 14.36
CA THR A 160 -24.68 16.50 15.17
C THR A 160 -23.47 16.96 14.38
N PRO A 161 -23.15 18.26 14.34
CA PRO A 161 -21.91 18.75 13.73
C PRO A 161 -20.67 18.09 14.37
N ARG A 162 -19.69 17.77 13.55
CA ARG A 162 -18.38 17.27 13.96
C ARG A 162 -17.30 18.13 13.34
N ALA A 163 -16.37 18.57 14.16
CA ALA A 163 -15.12 19.17 13.73
C ALA A 163 -13.98 18.48 14.48
N GLN A 164 -12.92 18.13 13.76
CA GLN A 164 -11.75 17.47 14.31
C GLN A 164 -10.50 18.21 13.85
N GLU A 165 -9.68 18.65 14.79
CA GLU A 165 -8.38 19.27 14.55
C GLU A 165 -7.26 18.26 14.84
N GLY A 166 -7.38 17.06 14.27
CA GLY A 166 -6.40 15.98 14.41
C GLY A 166 -5.16 16.21 13.55
N ALA A 167 -4.54 15.12 13.07
CA ALA A 167 -3.44 15.22 12.12
C ALA A 167 -3.85 15.99 10.84
N VAL A 168 -5.12 15.82 10.45
CA VAL A 168 -5.81 16.55 9.40
C VAL A 168 -7.04 17.24 9.99
N ALA A 169 -7.30 18.47 9.54
CA ALA A 169 -8.52 19.20 9.91
C ALA A 169 -9.71 18.68 9.09
N MET A 170 -10.73 18.18 9.79
CA MET A 170 -11.94 17.64 9.16
C MET A 170 -13.18 18.31 9.74
N SER A 171 -14.21 18.44 8.91
CA SER A 171 -15.53 18.89 9.31
C SER A 171 -16.62 18.02 8.70
N GLY A 172 -17.78 18.01 9.33
CA GLY A 172 -18.95 17.32 8.80
C GLY A 172 -19.98 17.03 9.88
N TRP A 173 -20.61 15.86 9.80
CA TRP A 173 -21.74 15.50 10.64
C TRP A 173 -21.69 14.04 11.06
N VAL A 174 -22.27 13.76 12.23
CA VAL A 174 -22.44 12.40 12.75
C VAL A 174 -23.90 12.14 13.06
N TRP A 175 -24.36 10.95 12.69
CA TRP A 175 -25.65 10.37 13.06
C TRP A 175 -25.38 9.15 13.93
N LYS A 176 -26.24 8.92 14.92
CA LYS A 176 -26.22 7.71 15.74
C LYS A 176 -27.61 7.08 15.69
N LYS A 177 -27.69 5.84 15.22
CA LYS A 177 -28.93 5.08 15.11
C LYS A 177 -28.65 3.64 15.54
N GLY A 178 -29.36 3.17 16.56
CA GLY A 178 -29.11 1.85 17.15
C GLY A 178 -27.65 1.70 17.60
N ASP A 179 -27.00 0.62 17.18
CA ASP A 179 -25.59 0.35 17.44
C ASP A 179 -24.63 1.00 16.42
N THR A 180 -25.12 1.81 15.48
CA THR A 180 -24.29 2.38 14.41
C THR A 180 -24.08 3.87 14.60
N ALA A 181 -22.81 4.29 14.56
CA ALA A 181 -22.45 5.68 14.29
C ALA A 181 -22.08 5.83 12.81
N VAL A 182 -22.64 6.83 12.13
CA VAL A 182 -22.32 7.20 10.75
C VAL A 182 -21.74 8.61 10.76
N ALA A 183 -20.57 8.81 10.20
CA ALA A 183 -19.90 10.10 10.08
C ALA A 183 -19.68 10.45 8.60
N LEU A 184 -20.24 11.58 8.16
CA LEU A 184 -19.86 12.22 6.90
C LEU A 184 -18.76 13.23 7.21
N GLU A 185 -17.59 13.05 6.62
CA GLU A 185 -16.40 13.84 6.91
C GLU A 185 -15.79 14.37 5.61
N GLY A 186 -15.44 15.65 5.60
CA GLY A 186 -14.74 16.30 4.51
C GLY A 186 -13.48 17.01 4.98
N SER A 187 -12.45 17.01 4.15
CA SER A 187 -11.17 17.67 4.41
C SER A 187 -10.78 18.63 3.30
N ILE A 188 -10.33 19.81 3.72
CA ILE A 188 -9.73 20.83 2.87
C ILE A 188 -8.37 21.21 3.46
N ASN A 189 -7.33 21.16 2.64
CA ASN A 189 -6.05 21.75 2.97
C ASN A 189 -6.20 23.28 3.02
N LYS A 190 -6.29 23.84 4.24
CA LYS A 190 -6.52 25.27 4.47
C LYS A 190 -5.45 26.17 3.82
N LYS A 191 -4.19 25.72 3.74
CA LYS A 191 -3.08 26.51 3.17
C LYS A 191 -3.18 26.64 1.66
N GLU A 192 -3.49 25.52 1.01
CA GLU A 192 -3.56 25.44 -0.46
C GLU A 192 -4.98 25.69 -0.99
N LYS A 193 -5.97 25.83 -0.09
CA LYS A 193 -7.40 25.88 -0.40
C LYS A 193 -7.85 24.72 -1.30
N ARG A 194 -7.19 23.57 -1.16
CA ARG A 194 -7.38 22.40 -1.99
C ARG A 194 -8.23 21.37 -1.26
N VAL A 195 -9.22 20.83 -1.96
CA VAL A 195 -10.07 19.76 -1.43
C VAL A 195 -9.32 18.43 -1.49
N GLU A 196 -9.31 17.68 -0.39
CA GLU A 196 -8.54 16.45 -0.30
C GLU A 196 -9.44 15.22 -0.37
N PHE A 197 -10.48 15.14 0.45
CA PHE A 197 -11.43 14.04 0.42
C PHE A 197 -12.79 14.37 1.04
N ILE A 198 -13.79 13.56 0.69
CA ILE A 198 -15.09 13.39 1.36
C ILE A 198 -15.27 11.88 1.56
N ARG A 199 -15.69 11.48 2.76
CA ARG A 199 -15.91 10.06 3.08
C ARG A 199 -17.08 9.86 4.02
N LEU A 200 -17.58 8.63 4.04
CA LEU A 200 -18.41 8.11 5.11
C LEU A 200 -17.59 7.13 5.95
N ARG A 201 -17.69 7.25 7.28
CA ARG A 201 -17.17 6.28 8.24
C ARG A 201 -18.32 5.75 9.09
N MET A 202 -18.42 4.44 9.20
CA MET A 202 -19.43 3.74 9.97
C MET A 202 -18.74 2.86 11.00
N ALA A 203 -19.24 2.83 12.22
CA ALA A 203 -18.66 2.00 13.28
C ALA A 203 -19.73 1.49 14.25
N SER A 204 -19.50 0.29 14.79
CA SER A 204 -20.30 -0.25 15.90
C SER A 204 -19.97 0.48 17.20
N LEU A 205 -20.99 1.05 17.84
CA LEU A 205 -20.89 1.73 19.12
C LEU A 205 -20.58 0.77 20.27
N SER A 206 -21.12 -0.45 20.23
CA SER A 206 -20.89 -1.49 21.22
C SER A 206 -19.47 -2.05 21.14
N LYS A 207 -18.97 -2.33 19.93
CA LYS A 207 -17.61 -2.86 19.74
C LYS A 207 -16.53 -1.81 19.99
N ALA A 208 -16.74 -0.55 19.58
CA ALA A 208 -15.80 0.54 19.85
C ALA A 208 -15.59 0.82 21.35
N LYS A 209 -16.53 0.43 22.23
CA LYS A 209 -16.34 0.53 23.70
C LYS A 209 -15.34 -0.47 24.23
N ASN A 210 -15.15 -1.60 23.55
CA ASN A 210 -14.28 -2.70 23.97
C ASN A 210 -12.87 -2.61 23.39
N GLU A 211 -12.61 -1.69 22.45
CA GLU A 211 -11.29 -1.49 21.88
C GLU A 211 -10.34 -0.75 22.83
N GLN A 212 -9.06 -1.14 22.80
CA GLN A 212 -8.00 -0.40 23.47
C GLN A 212 -7.90 1.02 22.88
N LYS A 213 -8.14 2.02 23.72
CA LYS A 213 -8.01 3.41 23.31
C LYS A 213 -6.55 3.85 23.29
N GLY A 214 -6.09 4.18 22.08
CA GLY A 214 -4.83 4.88 21.84
C GLY A 214 -3.63 3.96 21.66
N VAL A 215 -2.48 4.59 21.44
CA VAL A 215 -1.24 3.90 21.08
C VAL A 215 -0.76 3.02 22.24
N GLY A 216 -0.56 1.73 21.97
CA GLY A 216 -0.03 0.75 22.91
C GLY A 216 1.40 1.10 23.38
N ARG A 217 1.78 0.58 24.55
CA ARG A 217 3.13 0.80 25.11
C ARG A 217 4.15 -0.02 24.32
N ARG A 218 5.31 0.54 24.02
CA ARG A 218 6.35 -0.15 23.22
C ARG A 218 6.65 -1.57 23.73
N GLY A 219 6.74 -1.76 25.05
CA GLY A 219 7.06 -3.04 25.65
C GLY A 219 6.00 -4.14 25.47
N SER A 220 4.74 -3.81 25.15
CA SER A 220 3.69 -4.82 24.99
C SER A 220 3.77 -5.56 23.65
N PHE A 221 4.41 -4.97 22.64
CA PHE A 221 4.43 -5.54 21.28
C PHE A 221 5.32 -6.77 21.14
N ALA A 222 6.27 -6.98 22.06
CA ALA A 222 7.06 -8.21 22.10
C ALA A 222 6.18 -9.47 22.25
N ALA A 223 4.98 -9.35 22.82
CA ALA A 223 4.02 -10.46 22.93
C ALA A 223 3.48 -10.94 21.57
N ASN A 224 3.56 -10.10 20.53
CA ASN A 224 3.17 -10.44 19.17
C ASN A 224 4.29 -11.17 18.40
N VAL A 225 5.48 -11.31 18.99
CA VAL A 225 6.58 -12.03 18.36
C VAL A 225 6.36 -13.53 18.50
N LYS A 226 6.37 -14.23 17.37
CA LYS A 226 6.28 -15.68 17.25
C LYS A 226 7.61 -16.23 16.77
N LYS A 227 7.89 -17.47 17.17
CA LYS A 227 9.03 -18.24 16.67
C LYS A 227 8.56 -19.65 16.30
N ASP A 228 9.03 -20.18 15.17
CA ASP A 228 8.79 -21.57 14.77
C ASP A 228 10.03 -22.45 14.99
N SER A 229 9.85 -23.76 14.78
CA SER A 229 10.91 -24.77 14.92
C SER A 229 12.02 -24.63 13.88
N ASP A 230 11.74 -23.96 12.75
CA ASP A 230 12.67 -23.81 11.63
C ASP A 230 13.57 -22.58 11.79
N GLY A 231 13.46 -21.88 12.92
CA GLY A 231 14.30 -20.73 13.27
C GLY A 231 13.73 -19.39 12.83
N PHE A 232 12.53 -19.33 12.25
CA PHE A 232 11.92 -18.06 11.88
C PHE A 232 11.36 -17.36 13.10
N THR A 233 11.67 -16.08 13.22
CA THR A 233 11.10 -15.16 14.21
C THR A 233 10.33 -14.07 13.48
N TRP A 234 9.07 -13.83 13.82
CA TRP A 234 8.24 -12.82 13.16
C TRP A 234 7.22 -12.16 14.06
N ILE A 235 6.75 -10.99 13.64
CA ILE A 235 5.69 -10.21 14.27
C ILE A 235 4.36 -10.67 13.69
N ASP A 236 3.47 -11.14 14.54
CA ASP A 236 2.10 -11.51 14.21
C ASP A 236 1.13 -10.33 14.40
N GLY A 237 -0.02 -10.38 13.74
CA GLY A 237 -1.09 -9.38 13.90
C GLY A 237 -0.83 -8.00 13.27
N VAL A 238 0.15 -7.85 12.37
CA VAL A 238 0.28 -6.62 11.56
C VAL A 238 -0.88 -6.57 10.56
N PRO A 239 -1.81 -5.59 10.66
CA PRO A 239 -3.01 -5.57 9.85
C PRO A 239 -2.68 -5.37 8.38
N MET A 240 -3.54 -5.88 7.50
CA MET A 240 -3.44 -5.60 6.07
C MET A 240 -4.13 -4.28 5.72
N VAL A 241 -3.47 -3.49 4.89
CA VAL A 241 -4.06 -2.34 4.19
C VAL A 241 -3.64 -2.50 2.74
N ASP A 242 -4.62 -2.66 1.88
CA ASP A 242 -4.38 -2.77 0.45
C ASP A 242 -4.29 -1.36 -0.14
N GLN A 243 -3.13 -1.03 -0.69
CA GLN A 243 -2.82 0.29 -1.23
C GLN A 243 -3.73 0.70 -2.39
N GLY A 244 -4.39 -0.25 -3.07
CA GLY A 244 -5.16 0.04 -4.28
C GLY A 244 -4.28 0.38 -5.48
N GLU A 245 -4.69 1.37 -6.26
CA GLU A 245 -3.95 1.77 -7.45
C GLU A 245 -2.69 2.60 -7.12
N LYS A 246 -1.88 2.92 -8.13
CA LYS A 246 -0.46 3.28 -8.01
C LYS A 246 -0.18 4.46 -7.06
N GLY A 247 0.89 4.36 -6.26
CA GLY A 247 1.46 5.49 -5.51
C GLY A 247 1.18 5.53 -4.00
N TYR A 248 0.31 4.65 -3.49
CA TYR A 248 -0.08 4.63 -2.07
C TYR A 248 0.74 3.69 -1.17
N CYS A 249 1.75 2.99 -1.69
CA CYS A 249 2.54 2.02 -0.92
C CYS A 249 3.15 2.59 0.39
N VAL A 250 3.63 3.84 0.36
CA VAL A 250 4.14 4.52 1.55
C VAL A 250 3.04 4.76 2.57
N VAL A 251 1.90 5.25 2.11
CA VAL A 251 0.75 5.61 2.94
C VAL A 251 0.14 4.36 3.58
N ALA A 252 -0.08 3.31 2.79
CA ALA A 252 -0.56 2.01 3.25
C ALA A 252 0.43 1.36 4.24
N SER A 253 1.74 1.38 3.96
CA SER A 253 2.74 0.84 4.89
C SER A 253 2.72 1.56 6.24
N ILE A 254 2.61 2.89 6.25
CA ILE A 254 2.52 3.66 7.49
C ILE A 254 1.20 3.35 8.22
N GLU A 255 0.07 3.31 7.52
CA GLU A 255 -1.23 2.97 8.14
C GLU A 255 -1.19 1.62 8.85
N ARG A 256 -0.57 0.61 8.22
CA ARG A 256 -0.42 -0.71 8.83
C ARG A 256 0.36 -0.65 10.13
N VAL A 257 1.45 0.12 10.16
CA VAL A 257 2.26 0.31 11.37
C VAL A 257 1.50 1.10 12.44
N THR A 258 0.78 2.16 12.07
CA THR A 258 0.01 2.95 13.03
C THR A 258 -1.15 2.16 13.61
N ARG A 259 -1.88 1.41 12.79
CA ARG A 259 -2.98 0.53 13.23
C ARG A 259 -2.47 -0.59 14.11
N TYR A 260 -1.34 -1.22 13.76
CA TYR A 260 -0.69 -2.21 14.60
C TYR A 260 -0.39 -1.68 16.00
N PHE A 261 -0.03 -0.39 16.12
CA PHE A 261 0.17 0.24 17.41
C PHE A 261 -1.11 0.77 18.07
N GLY A 262 -2.28 0.71 17.43
CA GLY A 262 -3.56 1.20 17.97
C GLY A 262 -3.85 2.68 17.72
N ALA A 263 -3.19 3.33 16.76
CA ALA A 263 -3.54 4.68 16.33
C ALA A 263 -4.66 4.66 15.27
N ASP A 264 -5.67 5.51 15.47
CA ASP A 264 -6.78 5.74 14.53
C ASP A 264 -6.38 6.85 13.53
N MET A 265 -5.73 6.44 12.44
CA MET A 265 -5.46 7.27 11.26
C MET A 265 -5.60 6.40 10.01
N ASP A 266 -6.28 6.89 8.99
CA ASP A 266 -6.46 6.15 7.73
C ASP A 266 -5.68 6.70 6.53
N GLN A 267 -5.68 5.94 5.43
CA GLN A 267 -4.92 6.20 4.22
C GLN A 267 -5.18 7.60 3.64
N HIS A 268 -6.42 8.11 3.69
CA HIS A 268 -6.74 9.40 3.09
C HIS A 268 -6.21 10.57 3.94
N GLU A 269 -6.26 10.45 5.27
CA GLU A 269 -5.62 11.41 6.17
C GLU A 269 -4.10 11.43 5.93
N MET A 270 -3.49 10.24 5.81
CA MET A 270 -2.06 10.12 5.56
C MET A 270 -1.65 10.60 4.16
N ALA A 271 -2.47 10.38 3.14
CA ALA A 271 -2.22 10.86 1.78
C ALA A 271 -2.20 12.39 1.72
N GLN A 272 -3.13 13.05 2.42
CA GLN A 272 -3.12 14.50 2.58
C GLN A 272 -1.84 14.99 3.27
N LEU A 273 -1.39 14.31 4.33
CA LEU A 273 -0.14 14.66 5.03
C LEU A 273 1.09 14.50 4.15
N ALA A 274 1.12 13.43 3.35
CA ALA A 274 2.20 13.15 2.42
C ALA A 274 2.24 14.15 1.25
N ASN A 275 1.13 14.85 0.99
CA ASN A 275 0.88 15.65 -0.21
C ASN A 275 1.12 14.82 -1.48
N THR A 276 0.70 13.56 -1.48
CA THR A 276 0.90 12.65 -2.60
C THR A 276 -0.14 12.91 -3.69
N SER A 277 0.28 12.90 -4.95
CA SER A 277 -0.59 12.95 -6.13
C SER A 277 -0.02 11.99 -7.17
N ASP A 278 -0.74 10.91 -7.48
CA ASP A 278 -0.69 9.90 -8.58
C ASP A 278 0.56 9.69 -9.45
N ARG A 279 1.74 10.19 -9.08
CA ARG A 279 2.96 10.14 -9.86
C ARG A 279 4.10 9.60 -9.01
N GLY A 280 4.52 8.41 -9.43
CA GLY A 280 5.40 7.51 -8.70
C GLY A 280 6.85 7.99 -8.48
N THR A 281 7.34 7.59 -7.31
CA THR A 281 8.47 6.64 -7.14
C THR A 281 9.87 7.03 -7.65
N SER A 282 10.42 8.10 -7.06
CA SER A 282 11.84 8.12 -6.69
C SER A 282 11.99 7.80 -5.19
N GLY A 283 13.14 7.26 -4.78
CA GLY A 283 13.46 7.01 -3.35
C GLY A 283 13.25 8.27 -2.49
N ASP A 284 13.70 9.41 -3.00
CA ASP A 284 13.58 10.72 -2.34
C ASP A 284 12.14 11.19 -2.17
N ALA A 285 11.27 10.95 -3.15
CA ALA A 285 9.86 11.32 -3.06
C ALA A 285 9.14 10.48 -1.98
N MET A 286 9.45 9.18 -1.93
CA MET A 286 8.92 8.28 -0.90
C MET A 286 9.43 8.68 0.49
N GLU A 287 10.72 9.01 0.63
CA GLU A 287 11.26 9.47 1.91
C GLU A 287 10.62 10.79 2.36
N LYS A 288 10.47 11.77 1.47
CA LYS A 288 9.80 13.04 1.81
C LYS A 288 8.36 12.82 2.25
N ALA A 289 7.62 11.93 1.56
CA ALA A 289 6.28 11.53 1.95
C ALA A 289 6.29 10.89 3.35
N PHE A 290 7.18 9.92 3.57
CA PHE A 290 7.33 9.23 4.86
C PHE A 290 7.64 10.20 6.01
N GLN A 291 8.60 11.11 5.84
CA GLN A 291 8.96 12.10 6.87
C GLN A 291 7.81 13.06 7.21
N LYS A 292 7.04 13.50 6.19
CA LYS A 292 5.88 14.37 6.42
C LYS A 292 4.78 13.69 7.22
N VAL A 293 4.45 12.44 6.88
CA VAL A 293 3.43 11.66 7.58
C VAL A 293 3.90 11.37 9.01
N THR A 294 5.10 10.83 9.16
CA THR A 294 5.64 10.44 10.47
C THR A 294 5.83 11.61 11.44
N GLY A 295 6.08 12.83 10.96
CA GLY A 295 6.14 14.02 11.82
C GLY A 295 4.80 14.43 12.44
N LYS A 296 3.70 13.81 12.02
CA LYS A 296 2.32 14.11 12.45
C LYS A 296 1.66 12.96 13.19
N VAL A 297 2.12 11.75 12.92
CA VAL A 297 1.79 10.58 13.72
C VAL A 297 2.63 10.67 15.00
N HIS A 298 2.04 10.53 16.18
CA HIS A 298 2.72 10.66 17.49
C HIS A 298 3.65 9.47 17.81
N LEU A 299 4.45 9.04 16.82
CA LEU A 299 5.43 7.96 16.89
C LEU A 299 6.81 8.54 16.59
N ARG A 300 7.82 8.10 17.34
CA ARG A 300 9.21 8.47 17.05
C ARG A 300 9.69 7.66 15.85
N THR A 301 10.23 8.35 14.86
CA THR A 301 10.80 7.71 13.67
C THR A 301 12.32 7.69 13.78
N LEU A 302 12.90 6.52 13.52
CA LEU A 302 14.35 6.30 13.54
C LEU A 302 14.77 5.76 12.17
N LYS A 303 15.75 6.43 11.54
CA LYS A 303 16.38 5.97 10.30
C LYS A 303 17.55 5.05 10.64
N HIS A 304 17.58 3.87 10.04
CA HIS A 304 18.61 2.84 10.28
C HIS A 304 19.53 2.64 9.08
N ILE A 305 18.98 2.71 7.87
CA ILE A 305 19.71 2.56 6.61
C ILE A 305 19.27 3.65 5.66
N GLU A 306 20.23 4.17 4.89
CA GLU A 306 20.02 5.16 3.84
C GLU A 306 20.93 4.84 2.66
N PHE A 307 20.36 4.87 1.46
CA PHE A 307 21.07 4.80 0.20
C PHE A 307 21.17 6.20 -0.38
N ASP A 308 22.40 6.63 -0.64
CA ASP A 308 22.68 7.91 -1.30
C ASP A 308 23.64 7.70 -2.49
N MET A 309 23.92 8.78 -3.23
CA MET A 309 24.83 8.72 -4.37
C MET A 309 26.25 8.31 -3.96
N LYS A 310 26.71 8.66 -2.75
CA LYS A 310 28.04 8.23 -2.28
C LYS A 310 28.09 6.72 -2.07
N GLN A 311 27.02 6.12 -1.57
CA GLN A 311 26.88 4.68 -1.46
C GLN A 311 26.81 4.04 -2.84
N MET A 312 26.12 4.65 -3.80
CA MET A 312 26.08 4.20 -5.19
C MET A 312 27.48 4.12 -5.81
N GLU A 313 28.31 5.17 -5.67
CA GLU A 313 29.68 5.15 -6.20
C GLU A 313 30.54 4.06 -5.56
N LYS A 314 30.41 3.86 -4.23
CA LYS A 314 31.09 2.77 -3.51
C LYS A 314 30.65 1.41 -4.02
N ASP A 315 29.35 1.24 -4.28
CA ASP A 315 28.77 0.00 -4.82
C ASP A 315 29.32 -0.29 -6.24
N ILE A 316 29.42 0.71 -7.12
CA ILE A 316 30.01 0.55 -8.47
C ILE A 316 31.47 0.12 -8.37
N ARG A 317 32.28 0.85 -7.60
CA ARG A 317 33.72 0.56 -7.44
C ARG A 317 33.94 -0.83 -6.81
N GLY A 318 33.15 -1.18 -5.80
CA GLY A 318 33.16 -2.50 -5.17
C GLY A 318 32.76 -3.61 -6.13
N TYR A 319 31.67 -3.40 -6.90
CA TYR A 319 31.18 -4.37 -7.87
C TYR A 319 32.24 -4.64 -8.94
N ASN A 320 32.86 -3.60 -9.50
CA ASN A 320 33.87 -3.76 -10.54
C ASN A 320 35.10 -4.55 -10.06
N ARG A 321 35.45 -4.47 -8.77
CA ARG A 321 36.52 -5.30 -8.19
C ARG A 321 36.13 -6.78 -8.18
N ILE A 322 34.95 -7.11 -7.67
CA ILE A 322 34.46 -8.50 -7.60
C ILE A 322 34.19 -9.05 -9.00
N ALA A 323 33.64 -8.25 -9.90
CA ALA A 323 33.34 -8.63 -11.28
C ALA A 323 34.61 -9.05 -12.04
N LYS A 324 35.71 -8.30 -11.89
CA LYS A 324 37.03 -8.65 -12.45
C LYS A 324 37.54 -9.98 -11.88
N GLN A 325 37.45 -10.18 -10.56
CA GLN A 325 37.89 -11.42 -9.91
C GLN A 325 37.11 -12.64 -10.40
N LYS A 326 35.81 -12.47 -10.67
CA LYS A 326 34.92 -13.54 -11.16
C LYS A 326 34.87 -13.67 -12.69
N ASN A 327 35.64 -12.86 -13.43
CA ASN A 327 35.61 -12.82 -14.89
C ASN A 327 34.19 -12.60 -15.46
N VAL A 328 33.41 -11.72 -14.83
CA VAL A 328 32.10 -11.28 -15.33
C VAL A 328 32.16 -9.82 -15.76
N LYS A 329 31.18 -9.39 -16.58
CA LYS A 329 31.14 -8.04 -17.15
C LYS A 329 31.15 -6.96 -16.05
N THR A 330 32.14 -6.07 -16.12
CA THR A 330 32.21 -4.86 -15.30
C THR A 330 31.20 -3.81 -15.76
N PHE A 331 30.85 -2.90 -14.87
CA PHE A 331 30.07 -1.72 -15.19
C PHE A 331 31.00 -0.62 -15.73
N ASP A 332 30.83 -0.29 -17.00
CA ASP A 332 31.74 0.54 -17.80
C ASP A 332 31.26 1.99 -17.88
N MET A 333 31.08 2.62 -16.72
CA MET A 333 30.81 4.05 -16.58
C MET A 333 31.53 4.56 -15.35
N ASP A 334 32.25 5.67 -15.49
CA ASP A 334 32.96 6.29 -14.37
C ASP A 334 31.98 7.13 -13.53
N PRO A 335 31.76 6.77 -12.24
CA PRO A 335 30.93 7.58 -11.36
C PRO A 335 31.47 8.99 -11.10
N ASP A 336 32.76 9.24 -11.33
CA ASP A 336 33.36 10.57 -11.15
C ASP A 336 33.07 11.50 -12.37
N GLU A 337 32.74 10.93 -13.53
CA GLU A 337 32.42 11.68 -14.76
C GLU A 337 30.91 11.77 -15.02
N TYR A 338 30.14 10.76 -14.62
CA TYR A 338 28.71 10.66 -14.96
C TYR A 338 27.84 10.50 -13.72
N MET A 339 26.71 11.23 -13.72
CA MET A 339 25.61 10.94 -12.80
C MET A 339 24.90 9.67 -13.26
N ILE A 340 25.19 8.55 -12.58
CA ILE A 340 24.65 7.24 -12.93
C ILE A 340 23.31 7.03 -12.24
N ASP A 341 22.29 6.70 -13.03
CA ASP A 341 21.00 6.25 -12.51
C ASP A 341 21.17 4.90 -11.79
N PRO A 342 20.88 4.80 -10.47
CA PRO A 342 20.96 3.55 -9.73
C PRO A 342 20.20 2.40 -10.40
N ARG A 343 19.08 2.69 -11.05
CA ARG A 343 18.23 1.71 -11.73
C ARG A 343 18.97 1.04 -12.89
N TYR A 344 19.70 1.84 -13.67
CA TYR A 344 20.45 1.35 -14.82
C TYR A 344 21.59 0.43 -14.37
N PHE A 345 22.32 0.84 -13.32
CA PHE A 345 23.37 0.00 -12.72
C PHE A 345 22.80 -1.34 -12.24
N TRP A 346 21.76 -1.32 -11.40
CA TRP A 346 21.16 -2.51 -10.83
C TRP A 346 20.61 -3.49 -11.86
N GLN A 347 20.08 -2.99 -12.97
CA GLN A 347 19.60 -3.84 -14.08
C GLN A 347 20.73 -4.42 -14.93
N SER A 348 21.92 -3.80 -14.92
CA SER A 348 23.04 -4.14 -15.80
C SER A 348 24.07 -5.07 -15.17
N VAL A 349 24.10 -5.18 -13.83
CA VAL A 349 25.13 -5.94 -13.11
C VAL A 349 24.82 -7.44 -13.00
N ASN A 350 25.88 -8.25 -12.91
CA ASN A 350 25.77 -9.65 -12.53
C ASN A 350 25.32 -9.75 -11.05
N LYS A 351 24.17 -10.38 -10.82
CA LYS A 351 23.50 -10.41 -9.51
C LYS A 351 24.31 -11.15 -8.44
N ASP A 352 25.05 -12.19 -8.80
CA ASP A 352 25.84 -12.98 -7.85
C ASP A 352 27.06 -12.19 -7.37
N ALA A 353 27.78 -11.57 -8.30
CA ALA A 353 28.88 -10.67 -7.98
C ALA A 353 28.40 -9.45 -7.16
N PHE A 354 27.23 -8.91 -7.47
CA PHE A 354 26.66 -7.80 -6.71
C PHE A 354 26.26 -8.21 -5.29
N ARG A 355 25.60 -9.37 -5.10
CA ARG A 355 25.28 -9.90 -3.77
C ARG A 355 26.53 -10.12 -2.93
N GLU A 356 27.55 -10.76 -3.49
CA GLU A 356 28.82 -10.98 -2.79
C GLU A 356 29.46 -9.66 -2.35
N MET A 357 29.50 -8.67 -3.23
CA MET A 357 29.98 -7.34 -2.91
C MET A 357 29.18 -6.69 -1.78
N LYS A 358 27.84 -6.73 -1.86
CA LYS A 358 26.97 -6.13 -0.83
C LYS A 358 27.13 -6.83 0.52
N ARG A 359 27.27 -8.17 0.56
CA ARG A 359 27.53 -8.91 1.81
C ARG A 359 28.85 -8.56 2.46
N SER A 360 29.87 -8.20 1.68
CA SER A 360 31.18 -7.78 2.21
C SER A 360 31.15 -6.41 2.91
N GLN A 361 30.08 -5.64 2.77
CA GLN A 361 29.97 -4.31 3.38
C GLN A 361 29.57 -4.43 4.87
N PRO A 362 30.20 -3.67 5.78
CA PRO A 362 29.80 -3.64 7.20
C PRO A 362 28.34 -3.24 7.43
N THR A 363 27.74 -2.53 6.47
CA THR A 363 26.33 -2.13 6.48
C THR A 363 25.38 -3.32 6.34
N TYR A 364 25.82 -4.46 5.79
CA TYR A 364 25.01 -5.68 5.73
C TYR A 364 24.78 -6.27 7.13
N ASP A 365 25.83 -6.35 7.95
CA ASP A 365 25.69 -6.78 9.35
C ASP A 365 24.88 -5.78 10.18
N HIS A 366 25.00 -4.49 9.88
CA HIS A 366 24.14 -3.47 10.48
C HIS A 366 22.65 -3.70 10.15
N PHE A 367 22.35 -3.98 8.88
CA PHE A 367 21.00 -4.29 8.41
C PHE A 367 20.40 -5.50 9.14
N LYS A 368 21.11 -6.64 9.17
CA LYS A 368 20.69 -7.85 9.92
C LYS A 368 20.44 -7.54 11.40
N ARG A 369 21.39 -6.86 12.05
CA ARG A 369 21.30 -6.51 13.48
C ARG A 369 20.08 -5.64 13.77
N LYS A 370 19.78 -4.66 12.93
CA LYS A 370 18.62 -3.78 13.11
C LYS A 370 17.31 -4.52 12.86
N ILE A 371 17.26 -5.43 11.88
CA ILE A 371 16.09 -6.30 11.69
C ILE A 371 15.82 -7.09 12.97
N LYS A 372 16.83 -7.80 13.48
CA LYS A 372 16.69 -8.58 14.70
C LYS A 372 16.28 -7.72 15.90
N GLU A 373 16.96 -6.58 16.12
CA GLU A 373 16.69 -5.66 17.23
C GLU A 373 15.22 -5.23 17.29
N TYR A 374 14.62 -4.81 16.17
CA TYR A 374 13.25 -4.29 16.17
C TYR A 374 12.19 -5.39 16.07
N VAL A 375 12.44 -6.45 15.30
CA VAL A 375 11.53 -7.61 15.22
C VAL A 375 11.37 -8.26 16.58
N ASP A 376 12.45 -8.47 17.35
CA ASP A 376 12.39 -9.07 18.67
C ASP A 376 11.58 -8.23 19.69
N GLN A 377 11.43 -6.93 19.41
CA GLN A 377 10.60 -6.01 20.21
C GLN A 377 9.15 -5.94 19.72
N GLY A 378 8.80 -6.68 18.68
CA GLY A 378 7.49 -6.62 18.05
C GLY A 378 7.27 -5.35 17.22
N ILE A 379 8.33 -4.70 16.72
CA ILE A 379 8.26 -3.45 15.97
C ILE A 379 8.54 -3.72 14.47
N PRO A 380 7.53 -3.57 13.59
CA PRO A 380 7.74 -3.70 12.15
C PRO A 380 8.70 -2.62 11.62
N LEU A 381 9.49 -2.98 10.62
CA LEU A 381 10.43 -2.06 9.98
C LEU A 381 9.90 -1.60 8.63
N CYS A 382 9.77 -0.30 8.49
CA CYS A 382 9.45 0.41 7.25
C CYS A 382 10.63 0.30 6.28
N TRP A 383 10.45 -0.45 5.20
CA TRP A 383 11.51 -0.79 4.24
C TRP A 383 11.19 -0.23 2.86
N THR A 384 11.96 0.76 2.42
CA THR A 384 11.88 1.27 1.04
C THR A 384 12.88 0.53 0.17
N LEU A 385 12.44 0.14 -1.02
CA LEU A 385 13.19 -0.74 -1.89
C LEU A 385 12.95 -0.43 -3.37
N TYR A 386 13.76 -1.03 -4.23
CA TYR A 386 13.58 -1.01 -5.67
C TYR A 386 13.17 -2.40 -6.19
N LEU A 387 11.97 -2.51 -6.77
CA LEU A 387 11.46 -3.73 -7.37
C LEU A 387 12.16 -4.04 -8.70
N GLY A 388 12.15 -5.31 -9.09
CA GLY A 388 12.65 -5.78 -10.39
C GLY A 388 14.13 -6.15 -10.43
N MET A 389 14.89 -5.91 -9.34
CA MET A 389 16.29 -6.37 -9.25
C MET A 389 16.39 -7.89 -9.16
N PHE A 390 15.55 -8.52 -8.35
CA PHE A 390 15.41 -9.98 -8.23
C PHE A 390 14.02 -10.41 -8.66
N LYS A 391 13.91 -11.65 -9.17
CA LYS A 391 12.62 -12.19 -9.62
C LYS A 391 11.79 -12.54 -8.40
N GLU A 392 10.69 -11.84 -8.19
CA GLU A 392 9.69 -12.20 -7.19
C GLU A 392 8.44 -12.75 -7.88
N LYS A 393 7.80 -13.73 -7.24
CA LYS A 393 6.53 -14.29 -7.72
C LYS A 393 5.35 -13.42 -7.27
N ASP A 394 4.32 -13.41 -8.10
CA ASP A 394 2.99 -12.88 -7.81
C ASP A 394 2.91 -11.39 -7.46
N ILE A 395 3.82 -10.57 -7.99
CA ILE A 395 3.82 -9.11 -7.78
C ILE A 395 3.06 -8.38 -8.90
N PRO A 396 2.15 -7.43 -8.60
CA PRO A 396 1.44 -6.64 -9.60
C PRO A 396 2.32 -5.53 -10.23
N GLN A 397 3.47 -5.22 -9.63
CA GLN A 397 4.43 -4.23 -10.12
C GLN A 397 5.78 -4.88 -10.38
N VAL A 398 6.25 -4.85 -11.63
CA VAL A 398 7.48 -5.52 -12.07
C VAL A 398 8.77 -4.75 -11.78
N GLY A 399 8.69 -3.44 -11.47
CA GLY A 399 9.85 -2.60 -11.23
C GLY A 399 9.49 -1.22 -10.68
N GLY A 400 10.49 -0.49 -10.16
CA GLY A 400 10.31 0.85 -9.59
C GLY A 400 10.43 0.89 -8.07
N GLY A 401 10.45 2.09 -7.50
CA GLY A 401 10.46 2.28 -6.05
C GLY A 401 9.20 1.70 -5.40
N HIS A 402 9.35 1.15 -4.20
CA HIS A 402 8.24 0.60 -3.42
C HIS A 402 8.53 0.70 -1.92
N MET A 403 7.51 0.48 -1.10
CA MET A 403 7.63 0.39 0.35
C MET A 403 6.91 -0.84 0.88
N ARG A 404 7.59 -1.62 1.72
CA ARG A 404 7.12 -2.83 2.39
C ARG A 404 7.39 -2.74 3.88
N LEU A 405 6.88 -3.69 4.64
CA LEU A 405 7.28 -3.88 6.04
C LEU A 405 8.10 -5.16 6.18
N ILE A 406 9.27 -5.06 6.80
CA ILE A 406 9.98 -6.25 7.32
C ILE A 406 9.38 -6.57 8.69
N ILE A 407 8.87 -7.80 8.81
CA ILE A 407 8.15 -8.28 10.00
C ILE A 407 8.84 -9.49 10.63
N GLY A 408 9.92 -10.01 10.05
CA GLY A 408 10.61 -11.16 10.62
C GLY A 408 11.93 -11.49 9.96
N TYR A 409 12.59 -12.51 10.48
CA TYR A 409 13.87 -13.01 10.00
C TYR A 409 14.08 -14.49 10.33
N ASN A 410 15.02 -15.10 9.62
CA ASN A 410 15.68 -16.34 10.00
C ASN A 410 17.16 -16.21 9.68
N PHE A 411 17.98 -16.16 10.73
CA PHE A 411 19.43 -16.00 10.66
C PHE A 411 20.16 -17.16 11.34
N ASP A 412 19.47 -18.30 11.54
CA ASP A 412 19.98 -19.41 12.35
C ASP A 412 21.00 -20.27 11.57
N SER A 413 20.98 -20.21 10.23
CA SER A 413 21.98 -20.92 9.40
C SER A 413 23.38 -20.32 9.56
N PRO A 414 24.45 -21.14 9.67
CA PRO A 414 25.82 -20.65 9.59
C PRO A 414 26.20 -20.14 8.19
N ASN A 415 25.41 -20.51 7.16
CA ASN A 415 25.58 -20.01 5.81
C ASN A 415 24.71 -18.76 5.61
N GLU A 416 25.34 -17.58 5.51
CA GLU A 416 24.61 -16.31 5.36
C GLU A 416 23.78 -16.23 4.07
N GLU A 417 24.06 -17.08 3.08
CA GLU A 417 23.26 -17.18 1.88
C GLU A 417 21.89 -17.82 2.11
N GLU A 418 21.71 -18.53 3.22
CA GLU A 418 20.44 -19.14 3.61
C GLU A 418 19.62 -18.22 4.50
N HIS A 419 20.18 -17.09 4.94
CA HIS A 419 19.49 -16.10 5.76
C HIS A 419 18.31 -15.52 4.98
N LYS A 420 17.17 -15.39 5.66
CA LYS A 420 15.93 -14.88 5.07
C LYS A 420 15.33 -13.76 5.92
N ILE A 421 14.63 -12.86 5.26
CA ILE A 421 13.70 -11.94 5.90
C ILE A 421 12.26 -12.39 5.65
N TYR A 422 11.38 -12.12 6.61
CA TYR A 422 9.94 -12.10 6.40
C TYR A 422 9.48 -10.66 6.22
N TYR A 423 8.73 -10.44 5.16
CA TYR A 423 8.18 -9.15 4.83
C TYR A 423 6.71 -9.29 4.41
N THR A 424 6.02 -8.17 4.41
CA THR A 424 4.65 -8.06 3.95
C THR A 424 4.52 -6.87 3.01
N ASP A 425 3.72 -7.07 1.96
CA ASP A 425 3.42 -6.07 0.94
C ASP A 425 2.00 -5.52 1.15
N SER A 426 1.73 -4.32 0.67
CA SER A 426 0.43 -3.66 0.78
C SER A 426 -0.50 -3.98 -0.39
N TRP A 427 -0.37 -5.16 -1.02
CA TRP A 427 -1.20 -5.57 -2.16
C TRP A 427 -2.41 -6.44 -1.77
N GLY A 428 -2.81 -6.39 -0.51
CA GLY A 428 -3.96 -7.12 0.00
C GLY A 428 -3.70 -8.63 0.13
N GLU A 429 -4.75 -9.41 -0.16
CA GLU A 429 -4.77 -10.86 0.04
C GLU A 429 -3.61 -11.60 -0.66
N GLY A 430 -2.95 -12.46 0.13
CA GLY A 430 -1.82 -13.29 -0.28
C GLY A 430 -0.46 -12.61 -0.19
N HIS A 431 -0.39 -11.38 0.37
CA HIS A 431 0.84 -10.61 0.56
C HIS A 431 1.16 -10.30 2.03
N GLU A 432 0.47 -10.96 2.95
CA GLU A 432 0.60 -10.82 4.39
C GLU A 432 1.94 -11.35 4.90
N LYS A 433 2.48 -12.40 4.26
CA LYS A 433 3.71 -13.05 4.69
C LYS A 433 4.47 -13.62 3.50
N LYS A 434 5.56 -12.93 3.13
CA LYS A 434 6.48 -13.32 2.06
C LYS A 434 7.89 -13.45 2.60
N THR A 435 8.73 -14.17 1.86
CA THR A 435 10.09 -14.49 2.28
C THR A 435 11.04 -14.25 1.11
N MET A 436 12.22 -13.72 1.41
CA MET A 436 13.31 -13.63 0.44
C MET A 436 14.66 -13.70 1.15
N ARG A 437 15.73 -13.95 0.39
CA ARG A 437 17.08 -13.96 0.96
C ARG A 437 17.44 -12.58 1.49
N THR A 438 18.15 -12.54 2.61
CA THR A 438 18.51 -11.29 3.27
C THR A 438 19.49 -10.47 2.44
N ASP A 439 20.39 -11.12 1.69
CA ASP A 439 21.32 -10.45 0.79
C ASP A 439 20.61 -9.81 -0.41
N GLU A 440 19.59 -10.47 -0.97
CA GLU A 440 18.72 -9.91 -2.01
C GLU A 440 17.94 -8.70 -1.50
N ALA A 441 17.34 -8.81 -0.31
CA ALA A 441 16.65 -7.68 0.33
C ALA A 441 17.60 -6.49 0.54
N PHE A 442 18.81 -6.74 1.03
CA PHE A 442 19.79 -5.67 1.25
C PHE A 442 20.23 -5.01 -0.06
N CYS A 443 20.44 -5.78 -1.13
CA CYS A 443 20.74 -5.25 -2.45
C CYS A 443 19.65 -4.31 -2.98
N MET A 444 18.38 -4.61 -2.69
CA MET A 444 17.22 -3.81 -3.13
C MET A 444 16.94 -2.60 -2.24
N THR A 445 17.61 -2.47 -1.09
CA THR A 445 17.24 -1.51 -0.04
C THR A 445 17.64 -0.08 -0.40
N MET A 446 16.64 0.82 -0.38
CA MET A 446 16.84 2.27 -0.47
C MET A 446 16.97 2.90 0.91
N ALA A 447 16.11 2.52 1.84
CA ALA A 447 16.19 2.95 3.23
C ALA A 447 15.43 1.98 4.15
N MET A 448 15.74 2.03 5.44
CA MET A 448 15.05 1.27 6.47
C MET A 448 14.82 2.15 7.69
N TYR A 449 13.58 2.16 8.19
CA TYR A 449 13.14 2.96 9.32
C TYR A 449 12.37 2.10 10.32
N SER A 450 12.36 2.52 11.58
CA SER A 450 11.36 2.08 12.56
C SER A 450 10.50 3.25 12.98
N MET A 451 9.19 3.04 13.09
CA MET A 451 8.30 3.93 13.82
C MET A 451 8.04 3.29 15.18
N VAL A 452 8.31 4.01 16.27
CA VAL A 452 8.18 3.47 17.63
C VAL A 452 7.22 4.31 18.45
N PRO A 453 6.35 3.68 19.27
CA PRO A 453 5.58 4.39 20.28
C PRO A 453 6.49 5.21 21.19
N ASN A 454 6.05 6.43 21.51
CA ASN A 454 6.77 7.33 22.43
C ASN A 454 6.71 6.89 23.90
N LYS A 455 5.83 5.94 24.25
CA LYS A 455 5.54 5.49 25.61
C LYS A 455 5.85 4.01 25.80
#